data_AF-A0A240E3I7-F1
#
_entry.id   AF-A0A240E3I7-F1
#
_cell.length_a   1.000
_cell.length_b   1.000
_cell.length_c   1.000
_cell.angle_alpha   90.00
_cell.angle_beta   90.00
_cell.angle_gamma   90.00
#
_symmetry.space_group_name_H-M   'P 1'
#
loop_
_entity.id
_entity.type
_entity.pdbx_description
1 polymer ?
#
loop_
_entity_poly.entity_id
_entity_poly.type
_entity_poly.pdbx_seq_one_letter_code
_entity_poly.pdbx_strand_id
1 'polypeptide(L)' 'MRSALNAFIGLSLVGIMFGCSSYPDVNQDPAKNNLQTFQRDAVDCAQSYPESGSGAHVKERISCMNLKGWH' A
#
# COMPACT_ATOMS: atom_id res chain seq x y z
N MET A 1 -35.07 -11.67 -10.50
CA MET A 1 -33.89 -11.43 -11.38
C MET A 1 -33.31 -10.02 -11.21
N ARG A 2 -34.08 -8.94 -11.42
CA ARG A 2 -33.59 -7.55 -11.26
C ARG A 2 -33.12 -7.18 -9.84
N SER A 3 -33.83 -7.63 -8.79
CA SER A 3 -33.41 -7.36 -7.40
C SER A 3 -32.14 -8.10 -6.98
N ALA A 4 -31.89 -9.29 -7.54
CA ALA A 4 -30.65 -10.03 -7.31
C ALA A 4 -29.46 -9.34 -7.99
N LEU A 5 -29.64 -8.84 -9.21
CA LEU A 5 -28.63 -8.05 -9.93
C LEU A 5 -28.23 -6.78 -9.15
N ASN A 6 -29.22 -6.05 -8.60
CA ASN A 6 -28.96 -4.87 -7.78
C ASN A 6 -28.23 -5.21 -6.46
N ALA A 7 -28.52 -6.36 -5.86
CA ALA A 7 -27.81 -6.83 -4.67
C ALA A 7 -26.35 -7.22 -4.99
N PHE A 8 -26.10 -7.86 -6.13
CA PHE A 8 -24.74 -8.19 -6.59
C PHE A 8 -23.91 -6.94 -6.92
N ILE A 9 -24.51 -5.92 -7.51
CA ILE A 9 -23.85 -4.63 -7.78
C ILE A 9 -23.52 -3.92 -6.46
N GLY A 10 -24.45 -3.90 -5.51
CA GLY A 10 -24.22 -3.33 -4.18
C GLY A 10 -23.10 -4.03 -3.41
N LEU A 11 -23.03 -5.36 -3.47
CA LEU A 11 -21.99 -6.15 -2.79
C LEU A 11 -20.60 -5.96 -3.41
N SER A 12 -20.52 -5.77 -4.73
CA SER A 12 -19.25 -5.57 -5.45
C SER A 12 -18.60 -4.21 -5.15
N LEU A 13 -19.40 -3.17 -4.91
CA LEU A 13 -18.90 -1.82 -4.61
C LEU A 13 -18.30 -1.71 -3.19
N VAL A 14 -18.78 -2.51 -2.24
CA VAL A 14 -18.26 -2.52 -0.86
C VAL A 14 -16.87 -3.18 -0.78
N GLY A 15 -16.58 -4.17 -1.64
CA GLY A 15 -15.30 -4.88 -1.62
C GLY A 15 -14.08 -4.07 -2.07
N ILE A 16 -14.29 -3.00 -2.87
CA ILE A 16 -13.19 -2.22 -3.47
C ILE A 16 -12.59 -1.21 -2.45
N MET A 17 -13.34 -0.83 -1.41
CA MET A 17 -12.93 0.23 -0.47
C MET A 17 -11.88 -0.20 0.58
N PHE A 18 -11.59 -1.50 0.70
CA PHE A 18 -10.66 -2.02 1.72
C PHE A 18 -9.19 -2.13 1.24
N GLY A 19 -8.88 -1.77 -0.01
CA GLY A 19 -7.55 -1.97 -0.59
C GLY A 19 -6.53 -0.84 -0.38
N CYS A 20 -6.95 0.35 0.09
CA CYS A 20 -6.11 1.56 -0.01
C CYS A 20 -5.28 1.92 1.23
N SER A 21 -5.30 1.14 2.32
CA SER A 21 -4.70 1.53 3.61
C SER A 21 -3.54 0.64 4.07
N SER A 22 -2.72 0.12 3.15
CA SER A 22 -1.68 -0.88 3.46
C SER A 22 -0.23 -0.40 3.37
N TYR A 23 0.00 0.87 3.01
CA TYR A 23 1.37 1.39 2.95
C TYR A 23 1.79 1.91 4.33
N PRO A 24 2.94 1.47 4.85
CA PRO A 24 3.37 1.81 6.20
C PRO A 24 3.70 3.30 6.32
N ASP A 25 3.39 3.92 7.45
CA ASP A 25 3.51 5.36 7.67
C ASP A 25 4.13 5.74 9.03
N VAL A 26 4.38 4.75 9.90
CA VAL A 26 5.05 4.97 11.19
C VAL A 26 6.37 4.22 11.24
N ASN A 27 7.47 4.94 11.50
CA ASN A 27 8.76 4.29 11.77
C ASN A 27 8.87 3.86 13.24
N GLN A 28 9.34 2.64 13.49
CA GLN A 28 9.63 2.12 14.83
C GLN A 28 10.66 2.96 15.59
N ASP A 29 11.62 3.57 14.88
CA ASP A 29 12.60 4.50 15.44
C ASP A 29 12.01 5.92 15.47
N PRO A 30 11.73 6.50 16.65
CA PRO A 30 11.15 7.83 16.75
C PRO A 30 12.02 8.92 16.11
N ALA A 31 13.34 8.73 16.03
CA ALA A 31 14.23 9.69 15.38
C ALA A 31 14.07 9.69 13.85
N LYS A 32 13.59 8.58 13.27
CA LYS A 32 13.35 8.40 11.83
C LYS A 32 11.89 8.62 11.44
N ASN A 33 10.96 8.69 12.39
CA ASN A 33 9.54 8.89 12.13
C ASN A 33 9.22 10.35 11.73
N ASN A 34 9.72 10.77 10.57
CA ASN A 34 9.54 12.10 10.00
C ASN A 34 9.45 12.04 8.47
N LEU A 35 8.84 13.07 7.89
CA LEU A 35 8.56 13.14 6.44
C LEU A 35 9.81 13.00 5.57
N GLN A 36 10.93 13.61 5.99
CA GLN A 36 12.16 13.58 5.20
C GLN A 36 12.72 12.16 5.07
N THR A 37 12.71 11.41 6.16
CA THR A 37 13.20 10.03 6.19
C THR A 37 12.24 9.13 5.42
N PHE A 38 10.93 9.30 5.61
CA PHE A 38 9.90 8.59 4.85
C PHE A 38 10.09 8.73 3.34
N GLN A 39 10.23 9.96 2.84
CA GLN A 39 10.37 10.23 1.41
C GLN A 39 11.62 9.59 0.82
N ARG A 40 12.75 9.69 1.52
CA ARG A 40 14.01 9.07 1.10
C ARG A 40 13.85 7.55 1.00
N ASP A 41 13.31 6.93 2.04
CA ASP A 41 13.13 5.49 2.11
C ASP A 41 12.13 4.97 1.06
N ALA A 42 11.03 5.69 0.84
CA ALA A 42 10.03 5.35 -0.17
C ALA A 42 10.61 5.43 -1.58
N VAL A 43 11.44 6.44 -1.87
CA VAL A 43 12.13 6.58 -3.16
C VAL A 43 13.16 5.46 -3.35
N ASP A 44 14.00 5.19 -2.36
CA ASP A 44 14.97 4.07 -2.40
C ASP A 44 14.27 2.74 -2.71
N CYS A 45 13.14 2.48 -2.03
CA CYS A 45 12.35 1.28 -2.24
C CYS A 45 11.69 1.25 -3.62
N ALA A 46 11.20 2.39 -4.13
CA ALA A 46 10.62 2.47 -5.46
C ALA A 46 11.65 2.27 -6.59
N GLN A 47 12.88 2.72 -6.38
CA GLN A 47 14.00 2.51 -7.30
C GLN A 47 14.45 1.04 -7.31
N SER A 48 14.44 0.39 -6.15
CA SER A 48 14.80 -1.03 -6.02
C SER A 48 13.74 -1.96 -6.63
N TYR A 49 12.47 -1.55 -6.55
CA TYR A 49 11.32 -2.29 -7.08
C TYR A 49 10.54 -1.40 -8.06
N PRO A 50 11.06 -1.22 -9.29
CA PRO A 50 10.42 -0.38 -10.30
C PRO A 50 9.06 -0.93 -10.69
N GLU A 51 8.23 -0.09 -11.31
CA GLU A 51 6.91 -0.53 -11.73
C GLU A 51 6.95 -1.73 -12.66
N SER A 52 6.04 -2.66 -12.40
CA SER A 52 5.83 -3.88 -13.17
C SER A 52 4.34 -4.01 -13.47
N GLY A 53 4.00 -4.46 -14.68
CA GLY A 53 2.61 -4.56 -15.14
C GLY A 53 1.73 -5.51 -14.31
N SER A 54 2.31 -6.30 -13.40
CA SER A 54 1.61 -7.22 -12.50
C SER A 54 1.18 -6.58 -11.17
N GLY A 55 1.65 -5.38 -10.84
CA GLY A 55 1.42 -4.74 -9.53
C GLY A 55 2.20 -5.38 -8.37
N ALA A 56 3.03 -6.40 -8.63
CA ALA A 56 3.83 -7.09 -7.60
C ALA A 56 4.78 -6.12 -6.86
N HIS A 57 5.30 -5.13 -7.58
CA HIS A 57 6.20 -4.10 -7.06
C HIS A 57 5.61 -3.32 -5.87
N VAL A 58 4.28 -3.21 -5.74
CA VAL A 58 3.65 -2.54 -4.60
C VAL A 58 3.92 -3.31 -3.30
N LYS A 59 3.74 -4.64 -3.32
CA LYS A 59 4.01 -5.49 -2.15
C LYS A 59 5.50 -5.51 -1.81
N GLU A 60 6.36 -5.50 -2.82
CA GLU A 60 7.80 -5.46 -2.63
C GLU A 60 8.26 -4.13 -2.01
N ARG A 61 7.69 -3.00 -2.45
CA ARG A 61 7.93 -1.68 -1.84
C ARG A 61 7.47 -1.64 -0.38
N ILE A 62 6.28 -2.18 -0.08
CA ILE A 62 5.81 -2.30 1.31
C ILE A 62 6.77 -3.15 2.14
N SER A 63 7.21 -4.30 1.62
CA SER A 63 8.18 -5.16 2.30
C SER A 63 9.52 -4.44 2.54
N CYS A 64 10.00 -3.67 1.57
CA CYS A 64 11.20 -2.85 1.70
C CYS A 64 11.07 -1.78 2.81
N MET A 65 9.93 -1.09 2.86
CA MET A 65 9.65 -0.12 3.93
C MET A 65 9.62 -0.79 5.31
N ASN A 66 9.03 -1.98 5.42
CA ASN A 66 9.06 -2.78 6.65
C ASN A 66 10.49 -3.13 7.10
N LEU A 67 11.39 -3.47 6.17
CA LEU A 67 12.81 -3.71 6.48
C LEU A 67 13.54 -2.45 6.98
N LYS A 68 13.07 -1.27 6.57
CA LYS A 68 13.56 0.04 7.04
C LYS A 68 12.86 0.51 8.34
N GLY A 69 12.00 -0.33 8.92
CA GLY A 69 11.33 -0.10 10.20
C GLY A 69 10.00 0.65 10.11
N TRP A 70 9.41 0.79 8.92
CA TRP A 70 8.10 1.40 8.71
C TRP A 70 6.97 0.37 8.79
N HIS A 71 5.89 0.64 9.54
CA HIS A 71 4.70 -0.20 9.64
C HIS A 71 3.40 0.56 9.41
#